data_AF-A0A8K0G5H5-F1
#
_entry.id   AF-A0A8K0G5H5-F1
#
_cell.length_a   1.000
_cell.length_b   1.000
_cell.length_c   1.000
_cell.angle_alpha   90.00
_cell.angle_beta   90.00
_cell.angle_gamma   90.00
#
_symmetry.space_group_name_H-M   'P 1'
#
loop_
_entity.id
_entity.type
_entity.pdbx_description
1 polymer ?
#
loop_
_entity_poly.entity_id
_entity_poly.type
_entity_poly.pdbx_seq_one_letter_code
_entity_poly.pdbx_strand_id
1 'polypeptide(L)' 'TEDCLYINVYVPRDTITGNEGLDVVIHIHAGAYTIGDPKSFAAADYMVDREIVFVSITYRVGVL' A
#
# COMPACT_ATOMS: atom_id res chain seq x y z
N THR A 1 12.10 7.72 11.09
CA THR A 1 13.38 7.02 10.87
C THR A 1 13.77 7.19 9.41
N GLU A 2 15.06 7.29 9.09
CA GLU A 2 15.51 7.33 7.69
C GLU A 2 15.35 5.97 7.00
N ASP A 3 15.43 4.88 7.78
CA ASP A 3 15.03 3.55 7.35
C ASP A 3 13.49 3.46 7.31
N CYS A 4 12.91 3.94 6.20
CA CYS A 4 11.46 4.09 6.04
C CYS A 4 10.90 3.51 4.73
N LEU A 5 11.76 3.00 3.84
CA LEU A 5 11.35 2.55 2.50
C LEU A 5 10.80 1.13 2.53
N TYR A 6 9.65 1.00 3.18
CA TYR A 6 8.89 -0.24 3.32
C TYR A 6 7.62 -0.19 2.47
N ILE A 7 7.17 -1.37 2.06
CA ILE A 7 5.94 -1.58 1.28
C ILE A 7 5.08 -2.60 2.01
N ASN A 8 3.78 -2.32 2.10
CA ASN A 8 2.81 -3.29 2.60
C ASN A 8 2.03 -3.86 1.41
N VAL A 9 1.92 -5.19 1.37
CA VAL A 9 1.18 -5.93 0.33
C VAL A 9 0.04 -6.66 1.01
N TYR A 10 -1.17 -6.42 0.52
CA TYR A 10 -2.40 -7.05 0.98
C TYR A 10 -2.95 -7.91 -0.14
N VAL A 11 -3.21 -9.17 0.18
CA VAL A 11 -3.76 -10.16 -0.73
C VAL A 11 -5.20 -10.48 -0.31
N PRO A 12 -6.12 -10.71 -1.28
CA PRO A 12 -7.53 -10.89 -0.97
C PRO A 12 -7.86 -12.27 -0.35
N ARG A 13 -6.89 -13.19 -0.32
CA ARG A 13 -7.02 -14.54 0.24
C ARG A 13 -5.65 -15.16 0.54
N ASP A 14 -5.64 -16.16 1.42
CA ASP A 14 -4.42 -16.82 1.92
C ASP A 14 -3.65 -17.61 0.86
N THR A 15 -4.32 -18.06 -0.20
CA THR A 15 -3.72 -18.83 -1.28
C THR A 15 -3.99 -18.16 -2.60
N ILE A 16 -2.95 -17.84 -3.37
CA ILE A 16 -3.01 -17.39 -4.77
C ILE A 16 -2.26 -18.45 -5.58
N THR A 17 -2.92 -19.01 -6.59
CA THR A 17 -2.39 -20.12 -7.41
C THR A 17 -1.59 -19.65 -8.62
N GLY A 18 -1.55 -18.33 -8.86
CA GLY A 18 -0.70 -17.66 -9.86
C GLY A 18 -1.37 -17.49 -11.23
N ASN A 19 -2.50 -18.13 -11.47
CA ASN A 19 -3.24 -18.09 -12.74
C ASN A 19 -4.45 -17.13 -12.71
N GLU A 20 -4.68 -16.44 -11.60
CA GLU A 20 -5.93 -15.68 -11.41
C GLU A 20 -5.87 -14.27 -11.98
N GLY A 21 -4.68 -13.77 -12.34
CA GLY A 21 -4.54 -12.49 -13.04
C GLY A 21 -5.10 -11.29 -12.27
N LEU A 22 -4.89 -11.25 -10.95
CA LEU A 22 -5.45 -10.20 -10.09
C LEU A 22 -4.90 -8.82 -10.45
N ASP A 23 -5.79 -7.83 -10.49
CA ASP A 23 -5.42 -6.43 -10.63
C ASP A 23 -4.61 -5.97 -9.41
N VAL A 24 -3.55 -5.19 -9.68
CA VAL A 24 -2.67 -4.64 -8.64
C VAL A 24 -2.90 -3.14 -8.54
N VAL A 25 -3.36 -2.68 -7.38
CA VAL A 25 -3.60 -1.26 -7.09
C VAL A 25 -2.53 -0.76 -6.13
N ILE A 26 -1.75 0.22 -6.58
CA ILE A 26 -0.72 0.87 -5.76
C ILE A 26 -1.25 2.20 -5.24
N HIS A 27 -1.32 2.31 -3.91
CA HIS A 27 -1.69 3.53 -3.21
C HIS A 27 -0.46 4.31 -2.76
N ILE A 28 -0.42 5.57 -3.17
CA ILE A 28 0.57 6.56 -2.76
C ILE A 28 -0.15 7.54 -1.85
N HIS A 29 0.27 7.63 -0.58
CA HIS A 29 -0.39 8.50 0.36
C HIS A 29 -0.21 9.99 -0.01
N ALA A 30 -1.25 10.76 0.30
CA ALA A 30 -1.23 12.22 0.19
C ALA A 30 -0.38 12.85 1.32
N GLY A 31 -0.48 14.18 1.47
CA GLY A 31 0.25 14.94 2.48
C GLY A 31 1.22 15.97 1.91
N ALA A 32 0.95 16.47 0.71
CA ALA A 32 1.67 17.56 0.04
C ALA A 32 3.20 17.35 -0.03
N TYR A 33 3.64 16.09 -0.06
CA TYR A 33 5.05 15.70 0.01
C TYR A 33 5.78 16.14 1.28
N THR A 34 5.07 16.54 2.33
CA THR A 34 5.66 17.02 3.59
C THR A 34 5.39 16.10 4.77
N ILE A 35 4.28 15.36 4.74
CA ILE A 35 3.86 14.44 5.80
C ILE A 35 3.16 13.21 5.21
N GLY A 36 2.96 12.20 6.05
CA GLY A 36 2.12 11.05 5.78
C GLY A 36 2.87 9.72 5.79
N ASP A 37 2.08 8.65 5.89
CA ASP A 37 2.55 7.28 5.88
C ASP A 37 1.40 6.34 5.47
N PRO A 38 1.69 5.10 5.02
CA PRO A 38 0.67 4.15 4.64
C PRO A 38 -0.32 3.78 5.74
N LYS A 39 0.09 3.70 7.00
CA LYS A 39 -0.80 3.30 8.09
C LYS A 39 -1.84 4.37 8.39
N SER A 40 -1.48 5.64 8.29
CA SER A 40 -2.38 6.76 8.56
C SER A 40 -3.30 7.11 7.38
N PHE A 41 -2.90 6.77 6.15
CA PHE A 41 -3.60 7.22 4.93
C PHE A 41 -4.12 6.10 4.04
N ALA A 42 -3.67 4.85 4.19
CA ALA A 42 -4.20 3.75 3.41
C ALA A 42 -5.49 3.21 4.04
N ALA A 43 -6.57 3.15 3.25
CA ALA A 43 -7.80 2.46 3.59
C ALA A 43 -7.67 0.94 3.33
N ALA A 44 -6.57 0.33 3.78
CA ALA A 44 -6.22 -1.05 3.44
C ALA A 44 -7.34 -2.02 3.83
N ASP A 45 -7.92 -1.86 5.02
CA ASP A 45 -9.01 -2.70 5.53
C ASP A 45 -10.23 -2.76 4.60
N TYR A 46 -10.55 -1.65 3.91
CA TYR A 46 -11.66 -1.61 2.94
C TYR A 46 -11.30 -2.18 1.57
N MET A 47 -10.01 -2.26 1.26
CA MET A 47 -9.51 -2.71 -0.05
C MET A 47 -9.28 -4.22 -0.07
N VAL A 48 -9.03 -4.86 1.07
CA VAL A 48 -8.85 -6.32 1.18
C VAL A 48 -10.15 -7.08 0.89
N ASP A 49 -11.32 -6.46 1.13
CA ASP A 49 -12.63 -7.06 0.79
C ASP A 49 -12.89 -7.16 -0.72
N ARG A 50 -12.01 -6.59 -1.56
CA ARG A 50 -12.10 -6.64 -3.02
C ARG A 50 -11.16 -7.70 -3.57
N GLU A 51 -11.50 -8.28 -4.71
CA GLU A 51 -10.66 -9.28 -5.40
C GLU A 51 -9.47 -8.62 -6.14
N ILE A 52 -8.63 -7.88 -5.41
CA ILE A 52 -7.46 -7.16 -5.91
C ILE A 52 -6.27 -7.36 -4.98
N VAL A 53 -5.06 -7.20 -5.52
CA VAL A 53 -3.87 -7.01 -4.69
C VAL A 53 -3.72 -5.52 -4.40
N PHE A 54 -3.79 -5.15 -3.13
CA PHE A 54 -3.61 -3.77 -2.71
C PHE A 54 -2.20 -3.57 -2.15
N VAL A 55 -1.52 -2.55 -2.62
CA VAL A 55 -0.14 -2.23 -2.21
C VAL A 55 -0.11 -0.79 -1.72
N SER A 56 0.39 -0.57 -0.51
CA SER A 56 0.60 0.78 0.02
C SER A 56 2.09 1.02 0.24
N ILE A 57 2.62 2.12 -0.27
CA ILE A 57 4.05 2.41 -0.25
C ILE A 57 4.38 3.61 0.63
N THR A 58 5.51 3.55 1.33
CA THR A 58 6.12 4.71 1.97
C THR A 58 7.15 5.34 1.03
N TYR A 59 7.20 6.68 1.01
CA TYR A 59 8.25 7.45 0.34
C TYR A 59 8.75 8.57 1.27
N ARG A 60 9.93 9.13 0.97
CA ARG A 60 10.49 10.24 1.74
C ARG A 60 9.68 11.52 1.52
N VAL A 61 9.44 12.27 2.60
CA VAL A 61 8.68 13.52 2.63
C VAL A 61 9.48 14.63 3.31
N GLY A 62 9.16 15.88 3.01
CA GLY A 62 9.85 17.04 3.56
C GLY A 62 11.28 17.18 3.05
N VAL A 63 12.13 17.85 3.84
CA VAL A 63 13.52 18.17 3.49
C VAL A 63 14.50 17.06 3.92
N LEU A 64 14.00 15.82 4.11
CA LEU A 64 14.79 14.66 4.55
C LEU A 64 16.14 14.55 3.84
#